data_AF-A0AAN5D3I4-F1
#
_entry.id   AF-A0AAN5D3I4-F1
#
_cell.length_a   1.000
_cell.length_b   1.000
_cell.length_c   1.000
_cell.angle_alpha   90.00
_cell.angle_beta   90.00
_cell.angle_gamma   90.00
#
_symmetry.space_group_name_H-M   'P 1'
#
loop_
_entity.id
_entity.type
_entity.pdbx_description
1 polymer ?
#
loop_
_entity_poly.entity_id
_entity_poly.type
_entity_poly.pdbx_seq_one_letter_code
_entity_poly.pdbx_strand_id
1 'polypeptide(L)'
;QDEQNLKCSTREDSNAFEKRFDSKKSNAFFFLRCDVDHKGLWMCDTHVTLSILWNHPSKMDRTTKLFSFHAGNKRFRINCNNVNILTNSSTFPQRVWFDIRIIRAEGGKSVVDPNMFAAPNRKSNVILKIGEKKLHVCKEYLAFHSPVFDALFFGNFV
;
A
#
# COMPACT_ATOMS: atom_id res chain seq x y z
N GLN A 1 -2.21 -20.99 -6.79
CA GLN A 1 -3.23 -20.31 -5.96
C GLN A 1 -2.41 -19.59 -4.92
N ASP A 2 -2.00 -18.37 -5.28
CA ASP A 2 -0.82 -17.75 -4.66
C ASP A 2 -1.31 -16.66 -3.71
N GLU A 3 -1.27 -16.94 -2.42
CA GLU A 3 -1.50 -15.96 -1.37
C GLU A 3 -0.32 -14.98 -1.33
N GLN A 4 -0.46 -13.86 -2.03
CA GLN A 4 0.39 -12.69 -1.79
C GLN A 4 -0.08 -12.00 -0.51
N ASN A 5 0.49 -12.42 0.63
CA ASN A 5 0.41 -11.69 1.88
C ASN A 5 1.26 -10.42 1.78
N LEU A 6 0.67 -9.33 1.27
CA LEU A 6 1.24 -7.99 1.41
C LEU A 6 1.13 -7.56 2.87
N LYS A 7 2.16 -7.94 3.64
CA LYS A 7 2.38 -7.47 4.99
C LYS A 7 2.90 -6.04 4.88
N CYS A 8 2.03 -5.05 5.01
CA CYS A 8 2.42 -3.64 5.16
C CYS A 8 3.08 -3.45 6.54
N SER A 9 4.31 -3.95 6.68
CA SER A 9 5.20 -3.63 7.77
C SER A 9 5.70 -2.21 7.56
N THR A 10 5.50 -1.36 8.55
CA THR A 10 5.91 0.03 8.56
C THR A 10 7.43 0.18 8.39
N ARG A 11 7.88 0.37 7.15
CA ARG A 11 9.00 1.24 6.78
C ARG A 11 8.97 1.50 5.27
N GLU A 12 8.69 2.75 4.94
CA GLU A 12 9.12 3.50 3.74
C GLU A 12 8.65 3.10 2.32
N ASP A 13 7.93 2.01 2.09
CA ASP A 13 7.38 1.70 0.74
C ASP A 13 5.88 1.96 0.55
N SER A 14 5.28 2.86 1.34
CA SER A 14 3.82 3.10 1.32
C SER A 14 3.43 4.55 1.04
N ASN A 15 3.82 5.08 -0.12
CA ASN A 15 3.23 6.31 -0.67
C ASN A 15 1.74 6.16 -1.04
N ALA A 16 1.21 4.93 -1.05
CA ALA A 16 -0.16 4.67 -1.49
C ALA A 16 -1.24 4.96 -0.44
N PHE A 17 -0.92 5.16 0.85
CA PHE A 17 -1.92 5.26 1.93
C PHE A 17 -1.59 6.32 2.99
N GLU A 18 -2.28 7.46 2.95
CA GLU A 18 -2.22 8.51 3.97
C GLU A 18 -3.10 8.17 5.18
N LYS A 19 -2.53 8.22 6.40
CA LYS A 19 -3.25 8.05 7.67
C LYS A 19 -3.60 9.43 8.24
N ARG A 20 -4.89 9.67 8.49
CA ARG A 20 -5.36 10.86 9.24
C ARG A 20 -6.15 10.44 10.45
N PHE A 21 -6.02 11.24 11.50
CA PHE A 21 -6.76 11.10 12.75
C PHE A 21 -7.57 12.39 12.96
N ASP A 22 -8.89 12.26 13.08
CA ASP A 22 -9.77 13.38 13.42
C ASP A 22 -10.47 13.02 14.73
N SER A 23 -10.21 13.82 15.76
CA SER A 23 -10.84 13.69 17.06
C SER A 23 -11.90 14.76 17.24
N LYS A 24 -13.15 14.38 16.99
CA LYS A 24 -14.31 15.07 17.53
C LYS A 24 -14.91 14.18 18.61
N LYS A 25 -15.19 14.77 19.78
CA LYS A 25 -15.78 14.18 21.00
C LYS A 25 -16.25 12.73 20.78
N SER A 26 -15.52 11.80 21.40
CA SER A 26 -15.78 10.35 21.54
C SER A 26 -15.63 9.41 20.32
N ASN A 27 -15.14 9.86 19.16
CA ASN A 27 -14.89 8.93 18.03
C ASN A 27 -13.49 9.11 17.43
N ALA A 28 -12.82 7.98 17.19
CA ALA A 28 -11.56 7.91 16.46
C ALA A 28 -11.82 7.32 15.07
N PHE A 29 -11.48 8.09 14.03
CA PHE A 29 -11.56 7.64 12.64
C PHE A 29 -10.17 7.36 12.10
N PHE A 30 -10.04 6.22 11.42
CA PHE A 30 -8.88 5.94 10.58
C PHE A 30 -9.29 5.93 9.11
N PHE A 31 -8.41 6.45 8.28
CA PHE A 31 -8.60 6.53 6.85
C PHE A 31 -7.48 5.79 6.13
N LEU A 32 -7.85 5.08 5.07
CA LEU A 32 -6.93 4.56 4.08
C LEU A 32 -7.36 5.15 2.74
N ARG A 33 -6.48 5.95 2.14
CA ARG A 33 -6.67 6.46 0.78
C ARG A 33 -5.86 5.60 -0.16
N CYS A 34 -6.39 5.16 -1.30
CA CYS A 34 -5.60 4.54 -2.36
C CYS A 34 -5.11 5.64 -3.31
N ASP A 35 -3.81 5.91 -3.31
CA ASP A 35 -3.20 6.97 -4.13
C ASP A 35 -2.69 6.45 -5.48
N VAL A 36 -3.62 5.86 -6.22
CA VAL A 36 -3.35 5.40 -7.59
C VAL A 36 -3.82 6.48 -8.57
N ASP A 37 -2.84 7.10 -9.23
CA ASP A 37 -2.99 8.09 -10.30
C ASP A 37 -3.10 7.41 -11.68
N HIS A 38 -3.95 6.39 -11.78
CA HIS A 38 -4.27 5.83 -13.08
C HIS A 38 -5.35 6.66 -13.76
N LYS A 39 -5.00 7.22 -14.93
CA LYS A 39 -5.95 7.78 -15.91
C LYS A 39 -6.71 6.62 -16.55
N GLY A 40 -7.69 6.05 -15.86
CA GLY A 40 -8.49 4.92 -16.35
C GLY A 40 -9.52 4.40 -15.34
N LEU A 41 -10.46 3.58 -15.82
CA LEU A 41 -11.35 2.82 -14.95
C LEU A 41 -10.52 1.75 -14.23
N TRP A 42 -10.46 1.80 -12.92
CA TRP A 42 -9.80 0.78 -12.11
C TRP A 42 -10.67 0.48 -10.89
N MET A 43 -10.59 -0.75 -10.42
CA MET A 43 -11.26 -1.20 -9.21
C MET A 43 -10.41 -2.24 -8.47
N CYS A 44 -10.42 -2.20 -7.15
CA CYS A 44 -9.71 -3.14 -6.29
C CYS A 44 -10.62 -3.49 -5.11
N ASP A 45 -11.12 -4.72 -5.10
CA ASP A 45 -11.90 -5.26 -3.99
C ASP A 45 -10.95 -5.81 -2.94
N THR A 46 -11.10 -5.35 -1.71
CA THR A 46 -10.15 -5.65 -0.62
C THR A 46 -10.86 -5.99 0.67
N HIS A 47 -10.27 -6.90 1.45
CA HIS A 47 -10.50 -6.95 2.89
C HIS A 47 -9.49 -6.04 3.58
N VAL A 48 -10.00 -5.03 4.28
CA VAL A 48 -9.21 -4.12 5.09
C VAL A 48 -9.42 -4.47 6.55
N THR A 49 -8.35 -4.90 7.23
CA THR A 49 -8.37 -5.20 8.66
C THR A 49 -7.61 -4.13 9.41
N LEU A 50 -8.29 -3.40 10.28
CA LEU A 50 -7.65 -2.54 11.27
C LEU A 50 -7.33 -3.35 12.53
N SER A 51 -6.09 -3.28 12.97
CA SER A 51 -5.58 -3.93 14.16
C SER A 51 -5.04 -2.88 15.13
N ILE A 52 -5.50 -2.91 16.39
CA ILE A 52 -5.05 -2.04 17.47
C ILE A 52 -4.56 -2.91 18.63
N LEU A 53 -3.31 -2.72 19.02
CA LEU A 53 -2.70 -3.33 20.20
C LEU A 53 -2.64 -2.31 21.33
N TRP A 54 -3.20 -2.64 22.48
CA TRP A 54 -3.24 -1.82 23.69
C TRP A 54 -2.16 -2.21 24.68
N ASN A 55 -1.62 -1.24 25.42
CA ASN A 55 -0.61 -1.52 26.46
C ASN A 55 -1.22 -2.10 27.75
N HIS A 56 -2.41 -1.63 28.17
CA HIS A 56 -3.02 -2.05 29.44
C HIS A 56 -4.56 -1.98 29.40
N PRO A 57 -5.27 -3.08 29.68
CA PRO A 57 -4.77 -4.46 29.60
C PRO A 57 -4.24 -4.76 28.19
N SER A 58 -3.27 -5.66 28.07
CA SER A 58 -2.78 -6.14 26.76
C SER A 58 -3.93 -6.80 26.00
N LYS A 59 -4.57 -6.01 25.16
CA LYS A 59 -5.74 -6.39 24.37
C LYS A 59 -5.46 -6.08 22.93
N MET A 60 -5.95 -6.93 22.04
CA MET A 60 -5.94 -6.67 20.61
C MET A 60 -7.37 -6.51 20.12
N ASP A 61 -7.67 -5.35 19.55
CA ASP A 61 -8.92 -5.14 18.82
C ASP A 61 -8.65 -5.29 17.33
N ARG A 62 -9.53 -6.02 16.64
CA ARG A 62 -9.51 -6.18 15.19
C ARG A 62 -10.87 -5.84 14.60
N THR A 63 -10.87 -5.16 13.48
CA THR A 63 -12.07 -4.92 12.70
C THR A 63 -11.76 -5.06 11.23
N THR A 64 -12.43 -5.99 10.57
CA THR A 64 -12.27 -6.25 9.14
C THR A 64 -13.51 -5.76 8.39
N LYS A 65 -13.29 -5.08 7.27
CA LYS A 65 -14.34 -4.65 6.35
C LYS A 65 -13.96 -4.95 4.91
N LEU A 66 -14.96 -5.34 4.14
CA LEU A 66 -14.85 -5.35 2.69
C LEU A 66 -14.93 -3.91 2.17
N PHE A 67 -14.04 -3.55 1.26
CA PHE A 67 -14.07 -2.25 0.60
C PHE A 67 -13.54 -2.33 -0.82
N SER A 68 -14.26 -1.69 -1.74
CA SER A 68 -13.89 -1.57 -3.14
C SER A 68 -13.30 -0.19 -3.38
N PHE A 69 -11.98 -0.14 -3.61
CA PHE A 69 -11.31 1.07 -4.06
C PHE A 69 -11.51 1.22 -5.57
N HIS A 70 -11.91 2.40 -6.03
CA HIS A 70 -12.00 2.69 -7.47
C HIS A 70 -11.85 4.21 -7.71
N ALA A 71 -11.80 4.62 -8.98
CA ALA A 71 -11.60 6.01 -9.36
C ALA A 71 -12.57 7.00 -8.66
N GLY A 72 -13.82 6.59 -8.45
CA GLY A 72 -14.85 7.38 -7.75
C GLY A 72 -14.86 7.23 -6.23
N ASN A 73 -14.23 6.19 -5.68
CA ASN A 73 -14.16 5.94 -4.24
C ASN A 73 -12.76 5.49 -3.84
N LYS A 74 -11.90 6.47 -3.57
CA LYS A 74 -10.49 6.23 -3.22
C LYS A 74 -10.24 6.18 -1.71
N ARG A 75 -11.24 6.41 -0.85
CA ARG A 75 -11.03 6.59 0.59
C ARG A 75 -11.89 5.63 1.41
N PHE A 76 -11.23 4.66 2.03
CA PHE A 76 -11.81 3.85 3.08
C PHE A 76 -11.82 4.63 4.40
N ARG A 77 -12.93 4.53 5.13
CA ARG A 77 -13.11 5.10 6.47
C ARG A 77 -13.58 4.02 7.42
N ILE A 78 -12.92 3.91 8.56
CA ILE A 78 -13.35 3.03 9.66
C ILE A 78 -13.47 3.83 10.95
N ASN A 79 -14.60 3.65 11.64
CA ASN A 79 -14.81 4.19 12.98
C ASN A 79 -14.43 3.12 14.00
N CYS A 80 -13.70 3.55 15.01
CA CYS A 80 -13.45 2.78 16.21
C CYS A 80 -14.39 3.28 17.32
N ASN A 81 -15.64 2.79 17.30
CA ASN A 81 -16.72 3.22 18.21
C ASN A 81 -16.42 3.01 19.71
N ASN A 82 -15.39 2.25 20.07
CA ASN A 82 -15.05 1.90 21.45
C ASN A 82 -13.75 2.53 21.95
N VAL A 83 -13.25 3.54 21.23
CA VAL A 83 -11.86 3.95 21.37
C VAL A 83 -11.84 5.43 21.75
N ASN A 84 -12.00 5.65 23.06
CA ASN A 84 -11.69 6.90 23.74
C ASN A 84 -10.16 7.12 23.74
N ILE A 85 -9.53 7.25 22.56
CA ILE A 85 -8.05 7.38 22.40
C ILE A 85 -7.50 8.57 23.21
N LEU A 86 -8.33 9.57 23.49
CA LEU A 86 -7.87 10.87 23.96
C LEU A 86 -8.42 11.32 25.32
N THR A 87 -9.28 10.53 25.97
CA THR A 87 -9.94 11.00 27.20
C THR A 87 -9.43 10.31 28.47
N ASN A 88 -8.67 9.22 28.38
CA ASN A 88 -8.02 8.60 29.54
C ASN A 88 -6.55 8.31 29.26
N SER A 89 -5.67 8.90 30.07
CA SER A 89 -4.21 8.83 29.94
C SER A 89 -3.61 7.44 30.19
N SER A 90 -4.40 6.46 30.66
CA SER A 90 -3.96 5.12 31.03
C SER A 90 -4.13 4.06 29.93
N THR A 91 -4.81 4.36 28.82
CA THR A 91 -5.10 3.37 27.76
C THR A 91 -4.79 3.95 26.38
N PHE A 92 -3.50 4.16 26.08
CA PHE A 92 -3.06 4.50 24.73
C PHE A 92 -2.76 3.23 23.91
N PRO A 93 -3.06 3.24 22.60
CA PRO A 93 -2.67 2.13 21.73
C PRO A 93 -1.15 2.10 21.58
N GLN A 94 -0.55 0.94 21.80
CA GLN A 94 0.87 0.69 21.55
C GLN A 94 1.18 0.70 20.06
N ARG A 95 0.28 0.08 19.27
CA ARG A 95 0.48 -0.10 17.84
C ARG A 95 -0.85 -0.12 17.12
N VAL A 96 -0.91 0.57 15.99
CA VAL A 96 -2.06 0.57 15.08
C VAL A 96 -1.56 0.27 13.67
N TRP A 97 -2.15 -0.74 13.03
CA TRP A 97 -1.79 -1.12 11.67
C TRP A 97 -2.98 -1.63 10.88
N PHE A 98 -2.78 -1.69 9.56
CA PHE A 98 -3.75 -2.21 8.62
C PHE A 98 -3.17 -3.41 7.90
N ASP A 99 -3.94 -4.49 7.84
CA ASP A 99 -3.70 -5.62 6.94
C ASP A 99 -4.68 -5.53 5.78
N ILE A 100 -4.17 -5.42 4.55
CA ILE A 100 -4.97 -5.27 3.33
C ILE A 100 -4.81 -6.53 2.49
N ARG A 101 -5.90 -7.27 2.30
CA ARG A 101 -5.93 -8.44 1.42
C ARG A 101 -6.72 -8.12 0.17
N ILE A 102 -6.05 -8.13 -0.98
CA ILE A 102 -6.68 -7.93 -2.29
C ILE A 102 -7.42 -9.21 -2.67
N ILE A 103 -8.70 -9.07 -3.00
CA ILE A 103 -9.58 -10.16 -3.44
C ILE A 103 -9.61 -10.19 -4.97
N ARG A 104 -9.80 -9.01 -5.56
CA ARG A 104 -9.87 -8.81 -7.00
C ARG A 104 -9.27 -7.46 -7.32
N ALA A 105 -8.45 -7.41 -8.35
CA ALA A 105 -7.93 -6.16 -8.89
C ALA A 105 -8.20 -6.12 -10.39
N GLU A 106 -8.85 -5.07 -10.84
CA GLU A 106 -9.11 -4.78 -12.24
C GLU A 106 -8.42 -3.48 -12.60
N GLY A 107 -7.34 -3.59 -13.36
CA GLY A 107 -6.79 -2.46 -14.07
C GLY A 107 -7.54 -2.27 -15.37
N GLY A 108 -8.06 -1.06 -15.62
CA GLY A 108 -8.31 -0.63 -16.99
C GLY A 108 -7.03 -0.78 -17.81
N LYS A 109 -7.17 -0.93 -19.14
CA LYS A 109 -6.02 -1.05 -20.05
C LYS A 109 -4.95 -0.03 -19.65
N SER A 110 -3.79 -0.54 -19.22
CA SER A 110 -2.61 0.28 -18.99
C SER A 110 -2.43 1.19 -20.21
N VAL A 111 -2.45 2.50 -19.99
CA VAL A 111 -2.15 3.49 -21.05
C VAL A 111 -0.71 3.33 -21.54
N VAL A 112 0.11 2.60 -20.78
CA VAL A 112 1.46 2.21 -21.16
C VAL A 112 1.37 0.98 -22.06
N ASP A 113 1.68 1.16 -23.34
CA ASP A 113 1.94 0.07 -24.27
C ASP A 113 3.09 -0.79 -23.70
N PRO A 114 2.83 -2.07 -23.37
CA PRO A 114 3.86 -2.98 -22.86
C PRO A 114 5.06 -3.10 -23.80
N ASN A 115 4.86 -2.84 -25.11
CA ASN A 115 5.92 -2.90 -26.10
C ASN A 115 6.86 -1.71 -26.05
N MET A 116 6.56 -0.62 -25.33
CA MET A 116 7.47 0.54 -25.29
C MET A 116 8.82 0.24 -24.62
N PHE A 117 8.91 -0.85 -23.87
CA PHE A 117 10.15 -1.35 -23.27
C PHE A 117 10.71 -2.58 -24.00
N ALA A 118 10.07 -3.05 -25.07
CA ALA A 118 10.55 -4.23 -25.82
C ALA A 118 11.82 -3.92 -26.63
N ALA A 119 12.10 -2.64 -26.89
CA ALA A 119 13.28 -2.17 -27.59
C ALA A 119 14.04 -1.12 -26.75
N PRO A 120 15.36 -1.00 -26.91
CA PRO A 120 16.15 0.02 -26.23
C PRO A 120 15.72 1.43 -26.67
N ASN A 121 15.64 2.35 -25.71
CA ASN A 121 15.46 3.78 -25.97
C ASN A 121 16.70 4.57 -25.51
N ARG A 122 16.73 5.89 -25.78
CA ARG A 122 17.88 6.77 -25.47
C ARG A 122 18.29 6.80 -23.99
N LYS A 123 17.40 6.40 -23.08
CA LYS A 123 17.62 6.37 -21.63
C LYS A 123 17.73 4.95 -21.07
N SER A 124 17.49 3.92 -21.87
CA SER A 124 17.61 2.53 -21.43
C SER A 124 19.09 2.17 -21.28
N ASN A 125 19.49 1.73 -20.09
CA ASN A 125 20.88 1.34 -19.79
C ASN A 125 20.98 -0.03 -19.11
N VAL A 126 19.85 -0.69 -18.85
CA VAL A 126 19.82 -2.08 -18.36
C VAL A 126 18.68 -2.85 -19.02
N ILE A 127 18.84 -4.16 -19.11
CA ILE A 127 17.81 -5.09 -19.59
C ILE A 127 17.35 -5.93 -18.41
N LEU A 128 16.07 -5.81 -18.04
CA LEU A 128 15.44 -6.74 -17.10
C LEU A 128 14.86 -7.91 -17.89
N LYS A 129 15.25 -9.13 -17.52
CA LYS A 129 14.70 -10.37 -18.07
C LYS A 129 13.71 -10.96 -17.07
N ILE A 130 12.45 -11.15 -17.49
CA ILE A 130 11.39 -11.76 -16.68
C ILE A 130 10.84 -12.95 -17.48
N GLY A 131 11.22 -14.17 -17.09
CA GLY A 131 11.01 -15.35 -17.94
C GLY A 131 11.67 -15.14 -19.31
N GLU A 132 10.92 -15.30 -20.39
CA GLU A 132 11.43 -15.06 -21.76
C GLU A 132 11.30 -13.61 -22.24
N LYS A 133 10.67 -12.73 -21.44
CA LYS A 133 10.49 -11.32 -21.82
C LYS A 133 11.70 -10.49 -21.42
N LYS A 134 12.11 -9.59 -22.31
CA LYS A 134 13.18 -8.60 -22.07
C LYS A 134 12.57 -7.20 -22.03
N LEU A 135 12.93 -6.42 -21.03
CA LEU A 135 12.49 -5.04 -20.83
C LEU A 135 13.72 -4.14 -20.78
N HIS A 136 13.80 -3.18 -21.69
CA HIS A 136 14.85 -2.18 -21.76
C HIS A 136 14.48 -0.97 -20.88
N VAL A 137 15.17 -0.81 -19.76
CA VAL A 137 14.80 0.14 -18.70
C VAL A 137 15.99 0.99 -18.25
N CYS A 138 15.72 2.02 -17.45
CA CYS A 138 16.71 2.93 -16.88
C CYS A 138 16.97 2.53 -15.41
N LYS A 139 18.22 2.19 -15.08
CA LYS A 139 18.65 1.75 -13.74
C LYS A 139 18.43 2.86 -12.71
N GLU A 140 18.73 4.11 -13.03
CA GLU A 140 18.58 5.23 -12.08
C GLU A 140 17.11 5.43 -11.72
N TYR A 141 16.21 5.30 -12.70
CA TYR A 141 14.78 5.41 -12.48
C TYR A 141 14.24 4.29 -11.59
N LEU A 142 14.65 3.04 -11.85
CA LEU A 142 14.22 1.90 -11.04
C LEU A 142 14.78 1.94 -9.62
N ALA A 143 16.04 2.31 -9.46
CA ALA A 143 16.66 2.48 -8.15
C ALA A 143 15.96 3.59 -7.34
N PHE A 144 15.67 4.74 -7.97
CA PHE A 144 14.96 5.84 -7.32
C PHE A 144 13.59 5.43 -6.78
N HIS A 145 12.89 4.51 -7.45
CA HIS A 145 11.54 4.06 -7.08
C HIS A 145 11.49 2.73 -6.32
N SER A 146 12.62 2.07 -6.11
CA SER A 146 12.65 0.76 -5.45
C SER A 146 13.98 0.53 -4.74
N PRO A 147 13.99 0.49 -3.40
CA PRO A 147 15.19 0.18 -2.62
C PRO A 147 15.82 -1.17 -3.00
N VAL A 148 15.01 -2.13 -3.47
CA VAL A 148 15.49 -3.43 -3.95
C VAL A 148 16.33 -3.26 -5.22
N PHE A 149 15.87 -2.46 -6.19
CA PHE A 149 16.65 -2.19 -7.40
C PHE A 149 17.85 -1.29 -7.14
N ASP A 150 17.75 -0.36 -6.19
CA ASP A 150 18.88 0.46 -5.75
C ASP A 150 20.00 -0.41 -5.19
N ALA A 151 19.66 -1.28 -4.23
CA ALA A 151 20.58 -2.27 -3.71
C ALA A 151 21.10 -3.20 -4.81
N LEU A 152 20.24 -3.70 -5.72
CA LEU A 152 20.67 -4.61 -6.79
C LEU A 152 21.69 -3.98 -7.75
N PHE A 153 21.51 -2.71 -8.11
CA PHE A 153 22.35 -2.04 -9.11
C PHE A 153 23.56 -1.30 -8.53
N PHE A 154 23.45 -0.80 -7.31
CA PHE A 154 24.46 0.04 -6.67
C PHE A 154 24.96 -0.51 -5.33
N GLY A 155 24.41 -1.63 -4.87
CA GLY A 155 24.91 -2.36 -3.72
C GLY A 155 26.26 -2.99 -4.01
N ASN A 156 27.14 -2.95 -3.01
CA ASN A 156 28.42 -3.63 -3.05
C ASN A 156 28.22 -5.10 -2.73
N PHE A 157 27.97 -5.92 -3.75
CA PHE A 157 28.02 -7.37 -3.64
C PHE A 157 29.41 -7.83 -4.07
N VAL A 158 30.20 -8.29 -3.09
CA VAL A 158 31.52 -8.90 -3.28
C VAL A 158 31.36 -10.40 -3.45
#